data_AF-A0A9W9V402-F1
#
_entry.id   AF-A0A9W9V402-F1
#
_cell.length_a   1.000
_cell.length_b   1.000
_cell.length_c   1.000
_cell.angle_alpha   90.00
_cell.angle_beta   90.00
_cell.angle_gamma   90.00
#
_symmetry.space_group_name_H-M   'P 1'
#
loop_
_entity.id
_entity.type
_entity.pdbx_description
1 polymer ?
#
loop_
_entity_poly.entity_id
_entity_poly.type
_entity_poly.pdbx_seq_one_letter_code
_entity_poly.pdbx_strand_id
1 'polypeptide(L)' 'MKFSILLGAVSLAGYASAFWGQMAAGNYQQYEGTTYQIITLTDYYTGSIYTGSLPGGFNGCVASHCAIT' A
#
# COMPACT_ATOMS: atom_id res chain seq x y z
N MET A 1 -20.61 9.61 40.74
CA MET A 1 -19.51 10.14 39.93
C MET A 1 -18.96 9.02 39.05
N LYS A 2 -18.84 9.31 37.74
CA LYS A 2 -18.10 8.64 36.65
C LYS A 2 -17.88 7.11 36.70
N PHE A 3 -18.66 6.40 35.89
CA PHE A 3 -18.31 5.09 35.35
C PHE A 3 -17.30 5.25 34.20
N SER A 4 -16.24 4.45 34.23
CA SER A 4 -15.13 4.47 33.29
C SER A 4 -15.56 4.10 31.87
N ILE A 5 -15.48 5.08 30.96
CA ILE A 5 -15.63 4.88 29.52
C ILE A 5 -14.28 4.36 29.01
N LEU A 6 -14.07 3.04 29.06
CA LEU A 6 -12.93 2.36 28.42
C LEU A 6 -13.42 1.44 27.30
N LEU A 7 -14.38 1.92 26.51
CA LEU A 7 -14.76 1.31 25.23
C LEU A 7 -14.38 2.31 24.12
N GLY A 8 -13.16 2.20 23.59
CA GLY A 8 -12.73 3.10 22.52
C GLY A 8 -11.46 2.73 21.75
N ALA A 9 -10.86 1.57 22.01
CA ALA A 9 -9.58 1.21 21.39
C ALA A 9 -9.64 -0.06 20.51
N VAL A 10 -10.83 -0.45 20.03
CA VAL A 10 -10.99 -1.62 19.14
C VAL A 10 -11.26 -1.26 17.67
N SER A 11 -11.23 0.02 17.28
CA SER A 11 -11.61 0.43 15.91
C SER A 11 -10.46 0.85 14.99
N LEU A 12 -9.21 0.44 15.25
CA LEU A 12 -8.12 0.63 14.26
C LEU A 12 -7.32 -0.63 13.96
N ALA A 13 -7.92 -1.80 14.21
CA ALA A 13 -7.56 -3.03 13.51
C ALA A 13 -8.54 -3.22 12.34
N GLY A 14 -8.67 -2.17 11.52
CA GLY A 14 -9.31 -2.34 10.21
C GLY A 14 -8.39 -3.24 9.41
N TYR A 15 -8.88 -4.43 9.05
CA TYR A 15 -8.20 -5.37 8.16
C TYR A 15 -7.52 -4.57 7.05
N ALA A 16 -6.19 -4.45 7.09
CA ALA A 16 -5.46 -4.14 5.89
C ALA A 16 -5.66 -5.39 5.04
N SER A 17 -6.68 -5.37 4.18
CA SER A 17 -6.91 -6.41 3.18
C SER A 17 -5.60 -6.51 2.41
N ALA A 18 -4.72 -7.43 2.76
CA ALA A 18 -3.44 -7.43 2.11
C ALA A 18 -3.68 -7.83 0.68
N PHE A 19 -3.22 -6.95 -0.18
CA PHE A 19 -3.26 -7.10 -1.61
C PHE A 19 -2.65 -8.46 -1.99
N TRP A 20 -3.45 -9.35 -2.59
CA TRP A 20 -2.96 -10.63 -3.10
C TRP A 20 -2.40 -10.42 -4.51
N GLY A 21 -1.17 -9.92 -4.56
CA GLY A 21 -0.57 -9.49 -5.81
C GLY A 21 0.87 -9.03 -5.67
N GLN A 22 1.44 -8.56 -6.79
CA GLN A 22 2.73 -7.87 -6.78
C GLN A 22 2.57 -6.38 -7.15
N MET A 23 3.43 -5.56 -6.57
CA MET A 23 3.66 -4.20 -6.99
C MET A 23 5.04 -4.11 -7.66
N ALA A 24 5.11 -3.50 -8.83
CA ALA A 24 6.35 -3.16 -9.51
C ALA A 24 6.42 -1.66 -9.77
N ALA A 25 7.60 -1.06 -9.66
CA ALA A 25 7.84 0.34 -10.05
C ALA A 25 8.75 0.41 -11.26
N GLY A 26 8.47 1.37 -12.15
CA GLY A 26 9.37 1.78 -13.21
C GLY A 26 10.46 2.73 -12.72
N ASN A 27 11.14 3.37 -13.65
CA ASN A 27 12.17 4.38 -13.34
C ASN A 27 11.57 5.60 -12.65
N TYR A 28 12.38 6.26 -11.80
CA TYR A 28 12.05 7.57 -11.25
C TYR A 28 11.93 8.62 -12.36
N GLN A 29 10.87 9.41 -12.29
CA GLN A 29 10.57 10.53 -13.18
C GLN A 29 10.48 11.82 -12.36
N GLN A 30 10.80 12.95 -12.97
CA GLN A 30 10.69 14.28 -12.37
C GLN A 30 9.76 15.13 -13.23
N TYR A 31 8.73 15.70 -12.60
CA TYR A 31 7.82 16.65 -13.23
C TYR A 31 7.48 17.77 -12.25
N GLU A 32 7.63 19.03 -12.68
CA GLU A 32 7.35 20.22 -11.86
C GLU A 32 8.02 20.20 -10.47
N GLY A 33 9.25 19.69 -10.38
CA GLY A 33 10.00 19.59 -9.13
C GLY A 33 9.55 18.46 -8.19
N THR A 34 8.59 17.64 -8.62
CA THR A 34 8.16 16.44 -7.90
C THR A 34 8.74 15.19 -8.56
N THR A 35 9.42 14.37 -7.76
CA THR A 35 9.85 13.04 -8.17
C THR A 35 8.71 12.04 -7.97
N TYR A 36 8.44 11.19 -8.96
CA TYR A 36 7.44 10.13 -8.87
C TYR A 36 7.90 8.88 -9.64
N GLN A 37 7.25 7.75 -9.42
CA GLN A 37 7.40 6.54 -10.23
C GLN A 37 6.03 6.10 -10.74
N ILE A 38 6.00 5.58 -11.96
CA ILE A 38 4.84 4.82 -12.40
C ILE A 38 4.92 3.43 -11.77
N ILE A 39 3.89 3.07 -11.02
CA ILE A 39 3.73 1.76 -10.39
C ILE A 39 2.69 0.93 -11.13
N THR A 40 2.90 -0.38 -11.12
CA THR A 40 1.98 -1.39 -11.64
C THR A 40 1.62 -2.34 -10.51
N LEU A 41 0.33 -2.54 -10.30
CA LEU A 41 -0.24 -3.51 -9.37
C LEU A 41 -0.84 -4.66 -10.18
N THR A 42 -0.38 -5.88 -9.94
CA THR A 42 -0.95 -7.09 -10.52
C THR A 42 -1.71 -7.84 -9.43
N ASP A 43 -3.03 -7.91 -9.54
CA ASP A 43 -3.90 -8.67 -8.66
C ASP A 43 -3.99 -10.13 -9.16
N TYR A 44 -3.54 -11.08 -8.35
CA TYR A 44 -3.56 -12.50 -8.69
C TYR A 44 -4.92 -13.16 -8.49
N TYR A 45 -5.83 -12.55 -7.71
CA TYR A 45 -7.20 -13.02 -7.56
C TYR A 45 -8.00 -12.81 -8.83
N THR A 46 -7.95 -11.59 -9.35
CA THR A 46 -8.78 -11.18 -10.49
C THR A 46 -8.03 -11.25 -11.82
N GLY A 47 -6.70 -11.33 -11.79
CA GLY A 47 -5.84 -11.18 -12.98
C GLY A 47 -5.75 -9.74 -13.49
N SER A 48 -6.32 -8.78 -12.76
CA SER A 48 -6.34 -7.38 -13.18
C SER A 48 -4.99 -6.71 -13.00
N ILE A 49 -4.68 -5.77 -13.89
CA ILE A 49 -3.48 -4.94 -13.83
C ILE A 49 -3.92 -3.48 -13.69
N TYR A 50 -3.40 -2.81 -12.67
CA TYR A 50 -3.65 -1.39 -12.42
C TYR A 50 -2.34 -0.62 -12.51
N THR A 51 -2.40 0.60 -13.04
CA THR A 51 -1.23 1.47 -13.15
C THR A 51 -1.53 2.83 -12.51
N GLY A 52 -0.55 3.39 -11.82
CA GLY A 52 -0.70 4.70 -11.16
C GLY A 52 0.64 5.41 -10.99
N SER A 53 0.58 6.70 -10.66
CA SER A 53 1.75 7.47 -10.26
C SER A 53 1.89 7.44 -8.75
N LEU A 54 3.08 7.11 -8.25
CA LEU A 54 3.45 7.16 -6.85
C LEU A 54 4.45 8.30 -6.62
N PRO A 55 4.01 9.43 -6.01
CA PRO A 55 4.90 10.50 -5.60
C PRO A 55 5.95 10.00 -4.60
N GLY A 56 7.20 10.47 -4.75
CA GLY A 56 8.35 10.01 -3.96
C GLY A 56 8.90 8.64 -4.38
N GLY A 57 8.04 7.76 -4.92
CA GLY A 57 8.40 6.41 -5.35
C GLY A 57 8.81 5.48 -4.19
N PHE A 58 9.27 4.27 -4.52
CA PHE A 58 9.87 3.35 -3.57
C PHE A 58 11.14 2.70 -4.16
N ASN A 59 12.15 2.51 -3.31
CA ASN A 59 13.35 1.76 -3.66
C ASN A 59 13.53 0.63 -2.64
N GLY A 60 12.89 -0.49 -2.94
CA GLY A 60 12.94 -1.67 -2.11
C GLY A 60 12.51 -2.87 -2.93
N CYS A 61 13.46 -3.74 -3.30
CA CYS A 61 13.12 -5.08 -3.74
C CYS A 61 12.62 -5.87 -2.53
N VAL A 62 11.31 -6.02 -2.39
CA VAL A 62 10.74 -6.94 -1.39
C VAL A 62 10.77 -8.34 -2.00
N ALA A 63 11.63 -9.22 -1.46
CA ALA A 63 11.81 -10.57 -1.96
C ALA A 63 10.62 -11.50 -1.65
N SER A 64 9.70 -11.08 -0.79
CA SER A 64 8.58 -11.90 -0.30
C SER A 64 7.32 -11.06 -0.08
N HIS A 65 6.15 -11.66 -0.29
CA HIS A 65 4.87 -11.07 0.10
C HIS A 65 4.89 -10.72 1.60
N CYS A 66 4.42 -9.52 1.94
CA CYS A 66 4.25 -9.13 3.34
C CYS A 66 3.21 -10.05 4.00
N ALA A 67 3.55 -10.62 5.16
CA ALA A 67 2.61 -11.39 5.95
C ALA A 67 1.48 -10.47 6.47
N ILE A 68 0.24 -10.92 6.33
CA ILE A 68 -0.91 -10.27 6.96
C ILE A 68 -0.95 -10.76 8.41
N THR A 69 -0.87 -9.84 9.36
CA THR A 69 -1.15 -10.10 10.78
C THR A 69 -2.32 -9.25 11.23
#